data_AF-A0A2N3Q1Q2-F1
#
_entry.id   AF-A0A2N3Q1Q2-F1
#
_cell.length_a   1.000
_cell.length_b   1.000
_cell.length_c   1.000
_cell.angle_alpha   90.00
_cell.angle_beta   90.00
_cell.angle_gamma   90.00
#
_symmetry.space_group_name_H-M   'P 1'
#
loop_
_entity.id
_entity.type
_entity.pdbx_description
1 polymer ?
#
loop_
_entity_poly.entity_id
_entity_poly.type
_entity_poly.pdbx_seq_one_letter_code
_entity_poly.pdbx_strand_id
1 'polypeptide(L)' 'MGDSFVKTGEVRKSIWVVTRSWTHVDGLLHVQLAKQSRESEVITVSAMTLADGAYFRPISMPR' A
#
# COMPACT_ATOMS: atom_id res chain seq x y z
N MET A 1 4.45 8.99 -2.54
CA MET A 1 3.68 8.53 -3.74
C MET A 1 4.64 7.85 -4.68
N GLY A 2 4.29 6.65 -5.15
CA GLY A 2 5.24 5.73 -5.79
C GLY A 2 5.90 4.74 -4.82
N ASP A 3 5.61 4.85 -3.52
CA ASP A 3 6.06 3.90 -2.50
C ASP A 3 5.44 2.53 -2.78
N SER A 4 6.25 1.49 -2.71
CA SER A 4 5.86 0.13 -3.06
C SER A 4 5.85 -0.76 -1.82
N PHE A 5 4.84 -1.60 -1.72
CA PHE A 5 4.62 -2.50 -0.59
C PHE A 5 4.28 -3.90 -1.09
N VAL A 6 4.57 -4.92 -0.29
CA VAL A 6 4.01 -6.27 -0.44
C VAL A 6 3.09 -6.55 0.73
N LYS A 7 1.96 -7.20 0.47
CA LYS A 7 1.05 -7.64 1.52
C LYS A 7 1.62 -8.89 2.20
N THR A 8 1.67 -8.89 3.52
CA THR A 8 2.16 -10.02 4.31
C THR A 8 1.20 -11.21 4.16
N GLY A 9 1.75 -12.38 3.84
CA GLY A 9 0.97 -13.61 3.64
C GLY A 9 0.32 -13.75 2.26
N GLU A 10 0.55 -12.82 1.32
CA GLU A 10 0.00 -12.97 -0.03
C GLU A 10 0.75 -14.07 -0.81
N VAL A 11 0.01 -15.07 -1.30
CA VAL A 11 0.56 -16.25 -2.02
C VAL A 11 1.27 -15.84 -3.30
N ARG A 12 0.72 -14.87 -4.02
CA ARG A 12 1.37 -14.22 -5.15
C ARG A 12 1.99 -12.95 -4.59
N LYS A 13 3.31 -12.82 -4.60
CA LYS A 13 4.04 -11.64 -4.11
C LYS A 13 3.75 -10.41 -4.97
N SER A 14 2.52 -9.91 -4.94
CA SER A 14 2.11 -8.77 -5.75
C SER A 14 2.67 -7.50 -5.13
N ILE A 15 3.12 -6.61 -6.01
CA ILE A 15 3.60 -5.29 -5.65
C ILE A 15 2.41 -4.35 -5.65
N TRP A 16 2.21 -3.70 -4.52
CA TRP A 16 1.18 -2.69 -4.29
C TRP A 16 1.84 -1.32 -4.26
N VAL A 17 1.44 -0.42 -5.14
CA VAL A 17 2.05 0.90 -5.29
C VAL A 17 1.08 1.95 -4.80
N VAL A 18 1.55 2.87 -3.95
CA VAL A 18 0.75 3.99 -3.47
C VAL A 18 0.49 4.98 -4.61
N THR A 19 -0.77 5.07 -5.02
CA THR A 19 -1.24 5.96 -6.09
C THR A 19 -1.91 7.22 -5.55
N ARG A 20 -2.50 7.16 -4.35
CA ARG A 20 -3.16 8.31 -3.71
C ARG A 20 -3.05 8.25 -2.19
N SER A 21 -2.98 9.42 -1.54
CA SER A 21 -3.05 9.56 -0.09
C SER A 21 -3.93 10.75 0.27
N TRP A 22 -4.77 10.62 1.30
CA TRP A 22 -5.62 11.70 1.79
C TRP A 22 -5.92 11.51 3.27
N THR A 23 -6.11 12.62 3.98
CA THR A 23 -6.62 12.58 5.36
C THR A 23 -8.14 12.57 5.30
N HIS A 24 -8.75 11.59 5.95
CA HIS A 24 -10.20 11.50 6.04
C HIS A 24 -10.73 12.45 7.13
N VAL A 25 -12.05 12.67 7.19
CA VAL A 25 -12.67 13.68 8.09
C VAL A 25 -12.43 13.35 9.57
N ASP A 26 -12.20 12.08 9.89
CA ASP A 26 -11.82 11.57 11.21
C ASP A 26 -10.36 11.89 11.61
N GLY A 27 -9.58 12.53 10.74
CA GLY A 27 -8.17 12.85 10.94
C GLY A 27 -7.21 11.71 10.61
N LEU A 28 -7.70 10.54 10.17
CA LEU A 28 -6.85 9.41 9.82
C LEU A 28 -6.34 9.51 8.38
N LEU A 29 -5.03 9.35 8.24
CA LEU A 29 -4.38 9.28 6.94
C LEU A 29 -4.72 7.93 6.27
N HIS A 30 -5.34 8.02 5.10
CA HIS A 30 -5.65 6.90 4.24
C HIS A 30 -4.79 6.93 2.98
N VAL A 31 -4.57 5.75 2.43
CA VAL A 31 -3.72 5.52 1.28
C VAL A 31 -4.39 4.51 0.37
N GLN A 32 -4.46 4.84 -0.91
CA GLN A 32 -4.89 3.95 -1.96
C GLN A 32 -3.65 3.30 -2.57
N LEU A 33 -3.69 1.98 -2.68
CA LEU A 33 -2.70 1.19 -3.38
C LEU A 33 -3.32 0.55 -4.61
N ALA A 34 -2.61 0.59 -5.72
CA ALA A 34 -2.93 -0.17 -6.93
C ALA A 34 -1.93 -1.30 -7.09
N LYS A 35 -2.41 -2.44 -7.58
CA LYS A 35 -1.55 -3.59 -7.86
C LYS A 35 -0.78 -3.37 -9.15
N GLN A 36 0.55 -3.42 -9.10
CA GLN A 36 1.41 -3.11 -10.24
C GLN A 36 1.13 -4.02 -11.46
N SER A 37 0.82 -5.30 -11.22
CA SER A 37 0.52 -6.26 -12.30
C SER A 37 -0.87 -6.09 -12.92
N ARG A 38 -1.80 -5.42 -12.22
CA ARG A 38 -3.19 -5.21 -12.63
C ARG A 38 -3.71 -3.94 -11.96
N GLU A 39 -3.54 -2.80 -12.63
CA GLU A 39 -3.91 -1.48 -12.09
C GLU A 39 -5.41 -1.35 -11.74
N SER A 40 -6.27 -2.22 -12.27
CA SER A 40 -7.70 -2.28 -11.91
C SER A 40 -7.96 -2.77 -10.48
N GLU A 41 -7.00 -3.46 -9.86
CA GLU A 41 -7.13 -3.92 -8.47
C GLU A 41 -6.57 -2.84 -7.53
N VAL A 42 -7.49 -2.13 -6.88
CA VAL A 42 -7.18 -1.06 -5.94
C VAL A 42 -7.72 -1.38 -4.55
N ILE A 43 -6.93 -1.06 -3.53
CA ILE A 43 -7.33 -1.15 -2.13
C ILE A 43 -7.09 0.18 -1.44
N THR A 44 -7.92 0.47 -0.43
CA THR A 44 -7.73 1.61 0.46
C THR A 44 -7.45 1.10 1.85
N VAL A 45 -6.38 1.57 2.47
CA VAL A 45 -5.99 1.22 3.84
C VAL A 45 -5.58 2.47 4.61
N SER A 46 -5.54 2.38 5.94
CA SER A 46 -4.93 3.43 6.75
C SER A 46 -3.41 3.42 6.56
N ALA A 47 -2.77 4.58 6.66
CA ALA A 47 -1.31 4.67 6.61
C ALA A 47 -0.63 3.91 7.76
N MET A 48 -1.30 3.79 8.92
CA MET A 48 -0.81 2.97 10.03
C MET A 48 -0.73 1.49 9.65
N THR A 49 -1.67 0.99 8.84
CA THR A 49 -1.64 -0.39 8.33
C THR A 49 -0.42 -0.61 7.41
N LEU A 50 0.05 0.41 6.68
CA LEU A 50 1.27 0.31 5.87
C LEU A 50 2.55 0.31 6.70
N ALA A 51 2.52 0.92 7.89
CA ALA A 51 3.63 0.91 8.84
C ALA A 51 3.73 -0.40 9.64
N ASP A 52 2.67 -1.21 9.63
CA ASP A 52 2.61 -2.49 10.34
C ASP A 52 3.06 -3.66 9.47
N GLY A 53 4.23 -4.21 9.81
CA GLY A 53 4.87 -5.36 9.17
C GLY A 53 4.03 -6.65 9.16
N ALA A 54 3.01 -6.74 10.03
CA ALA A 54 2.06 -7.86 10.03
C ALA A 54 1.10 -7.81 8.82
N TYR A 55 0.89 -6.63 8.23
CA TYR A 55 -0.02 -6.44 7.10
C TYR A 55 0.71 -6.10 5.80
N PHE A 56 1.69 -5.20 5.85
CA PHE A 56 2.45 -4.78 4.68
C PHE A 56 3.93 -4.64 5.01
N ARG A 57 4.78 -4.93 4.01
CA ARG A 57 6.21 -4.67 4.10
C ARG A 57 6.64 -3.71 3.00
N PRO A 58 7.34 -2.62 3.33
CA PRO A 58 7.86 -1.71 2.32
C PRO A 58 8.90 -2.43 1.47
N ILE A 59 8.83 -2.21 0.16
CA ILE A 59 9.86 -2.61 -0.78
C ILE A 59 10.80 -1.42 -0.90
N SER A 60 11.99 -1.54 -0.31
CA SER A 60 13.07 -0.60 -0.63
C SER A 60 13.50 -0.89 -2.06
N MET A 61 13.06 -0.08 -3.02
CA MET A 61 13.71 -0.07 -4.33
C MET A 61 15.08 0.61 -4.13
N PRO A 62 16.22 -0.06 -4.42
CA PRO A 62 17.50 0.62 -4.45
C PRO A 62 17.42 1.73 -5.50
N ARG A 63 17.79 2.94 -5.07
CA ARG A 63 17.72 4.17 -5.85
C ARG A 63 18.82 4.23 -6.90
#